data_AF-A0A3C0ITW7-F1
#
_entry.id   AF-A0A3C0ITW7-F1
#
_cell.length_a   1.000
_cell.length_b   1.000
_cell.length_c   1.000
_cell.angle_alpha   90.00
_cell.angle_beta   90.00
_cell.angle_gamma   90.00
#
_symmetry.space_group_name_H-M   'P 1'
#
loop_
_entity.id
_entity.type
_entity.pdbx_description
1 polymer ?
#
loop_
_entity_poly.entity_id
_entity_poly.type
_entity_poly.pdbx_seq_one_letter_code
_entity_poly.pdbx_strand_id
1 'polypeptide(L)'
;HKNDDHTHRIFTELGRNFITPFDREDIHYLASALDDIADYIFASAKKINFYRVNPNDLGIQKMADLVEQSVVQIKIAVNGLRDMKNLRQMTEALVKVNSIENQADDVFDMSIERLFAEDNSAKELIIKREIYQVLETATDKCEDAGNVIESIIVKYA
;
A
#
# COMPACT_ATOMS: atom_id res chain seq x y z
N HIS A 1 -0.92 -10.41 10.65
CA HIS A 1 -1.44 -11.65 11.26
C HIS A 1 -2.91 -11.92 11.00
N LYS A 2 -3.87 -11.12 11.49
CA LYS A 2 -5.30 -11.35 11.12
C LYS A 2 -5.55 -11.25 9.62
N ASN A 3 -4.80 -10.38 8.93
CA ASN A 3 -4.88 -10.21 7.48
C ASN A 3 -4.37 -11.46 6.74
N ASP A 4 -3.22 -11.98 7.17
CA ASP A 4 -2.57 -13.18 6.65
C ASP A 4 -3.53 -14.39 6.71
N ASP A 5 -4.32 -14.52 7.78
CA ASP A 5 -5.35 -15.54 7.92
C ASP A 5 -6.46 -15.40 6.86
N HIS A 6 -6.85 -14.16 6.51
CA HIS A 6 -7.80 -13.88 5.45
C HIS A 6 -7.22 -14.22 4.06
N THR A 7 -5.98 -13.80 3.80
CA THR A 7 -5.25 -14.10 2.56
C THR A 7 -5.13 -15.62 2.36
N HIS A 8 -4.71 -16.35 3.40
CA HIS A 8 -4.62 -17.81 3.36
C HIS A 8 -5.97 -18.50 3.13
N ARG A 9 -7.03 -17.96 3.74
CA ARG A 9 -8.39 -18.46 3.52
C ARG A 9 -8.83 -18.27 2.07
N ILE A 10 -8.56 -17.11 1.45
CA ILE A 10 -8.84 -16.86 0.03
C ILE A 10 -8.15 -17.91 -0.84
N PHE A 11 -6.85 -18.16 -0.62
CA PHE A 11 -6.11 -19.16 -1.38
C PHE A 11 -6.65 -20.58 -1.20
N THR A 12 -7.04 -20.94 0.03
CA THR A 12 -7.67 -22.23 0.30
C THR A 12 -9.00 -22.38 -0.44
N GLU A 13 -9.83 -21.34 -0.47
CA GLU A 13 -11.11 -21.35 -1.19
C GLU A 13 -10.92 -21.38 -2.71
N LEU A 14 -9.89 -20.73 -3.26
CA LEU A 14 -9.55 -20.83 -4.69
C LEU A 14 -9.13 -22.24 -5.09
N GLY A 15 -8.44 -22.97 -4.20
CA GLY A 15 -8.06 -24.37 -4.44
C GLY A 15 -9.22 -25.36 -4.36
N ARG A 16 -10.31 -25.01 -3.64
CA ARG A 16 -11.48 -25.87 -3.41
C ARG A 16 -12.63 -25.59 -4.37
N ASN A 17 -12.80 -24.33 -4.80
CA ASN A 17 -13.92 -23.91 -5.62
C ASN A 17 -13.53 -23.84 -7.11
N PHE A 18 -14.30 -24.51 -7.96
CA PHE A 18 -14.08 -24.52 -9.41
C PHE A 18 -14.77 -23.35 -10.13
N ILE A 19 -15.78 -22.73 -9.49
CA ILE A 19 -16.49 -21.57 -10.02
C ILE A 19 -16.07 -20.33 -9.23
N THR A 20 -15.60 -19.31 -9.93
CA THR A 20 -15.07 -18.05 -9.36
C THR A 20 -15.73 -16.87 -10.08
N PRO A 21 -15.88 -15.70 -9.42
CA PRO A 21 -16.56 -14.54 -10.01
C PRO A 21 -15.79 -13.89 -11.17
N PHE A 22 -14.46 -14.05 -11.16
CA PHE A 22 -13.52 -13.69 -12.22
C PHE A 22 -12.28 -14.58 -12.07
N ASP A 23 -11.25 -14.36 -12.90
CA ASP A 23 -10.09 -15.22 -13.01
C ASP A 23 -9.43 -15.49 -11.64
N ARG A 24 -9.11 -16.76 -11.39
CA ARG A 24 -8.53 -17.21 -10.12
C ARG A 24 -7.15 -16.62 -9.86
N GLU A 25 -6.36 -16.42 -10.92
CA GLU A 25 -5.03 -15.84 -10.82
C GLU A 25 -5.16 -14.37 -10.43
N ASP A 26 -6.15 -13.67 -10.98
CA ASP A 26 -6.45 -12.29 -10.61
C ASP A 26 -6.90 -12.17 -9.14
N ILE A 27 -7.75 -13.07 -8.64
CA ILE A 27 -8.12 -13.11 -7.22
C ILE A 27 -6.89 -13.36 -6.34
N HIS A 28 -6.02 -14.29 -6.76
CA HIS A 28 -4.80 -14.61 -6.02
C HIS A 28 -3.86 -13.40 -5.97
N TYR A 29 -3.57 -12.78 -7.11
CA TYR A 29 -2.71 -11.59 -7.18
C TYR A 29 -3.26 -10.43 -6.37
N LEU A 30 -4.57 -10.18 -6.44
CA LEU A 30 -5.19 -9.12 -5.66
C LEU A 30 -5.09 -9.39 -4.16
N ALA A 31 -5.35 -10.62 -3.71
CA ALA A 31 -5.22 -10.97 -2.30
C ALA A 31 -3.79 -10.83 -1.80
N SER A 32 -2.78 -11.26 -2.58
CA SER A 32 -1.37 -11.04 -2.26
C SER A 32 -1.01 -9.55 -2.17
N ALA A 33 -1.41 -8.75 -3.16
CA ALA A 33 -1.07 -7.33 -3.17
C ALA A 33 -1.70 -6.56 -2.00
N LEU A 34 -2.93 -6.91 -1.60
CA LEU A 34 -3.57 -6.34 -0.41
C LEU A 34 -2.88 -6.77 0.89
N ASP A 35 -2.33 -7.98 0.93
CA ASP A 35 -1.54 -8.48 2.07
C ASP A 35 -0.23 -7.72 2.23
N ASP A 36 0.47 -7.48 1.13
CA ASP A 36 1.71 -6.72 1.13
C ASP A 36 1.51 -5.31 1.71
N ILE A 37 0.43 -4.61 1.34
CA ILE A 37 0.11 -3.29 1.92
C ILE A 37 0.02 -3.37 3.45
N ALA A 38 -0.70 -4.35 3.98
CA ALA A 38 -0.88 -4.53 5.42
C ALA A 38 0.46 -4.86 6.12
N ASP A 39 1.30 -5.67 5.47
CA ASP A 39 2.60 -6.07 5.98
C ASP A 39 3.59 -4.90 6.04
N TYR A 40 3.63 -4.04 5.02
CA TYR A 40 4.50 -2.87 5.01
C TYR A 40 4.02 -1.78 5.99
N ILE A 41 2.71 -1.61 6.18
CA ILE A 41 2.16 -0.77 7.26
C ILE A 41 2.61 -1.30 8.62
N PHE A 42 2.50 -2.61 8.85
CA PHE A 42 2.91 -3.23 10.10
C PHE A 42 4.43 -3.13 10.32
N ALA A 43 5.24 -3.35 9.27
CA ALA A 43 6.69 -3.21 9.31
C ALA A 43 7.13 -1.79 9.66
N SER A 44 6.45 -0.78 9.11
CA SER A 44 6.64 0.64 9.43
C SER A 44 6.41 0.92 10.92
N ALA A 45 5.25 0.52 11.43
CA ALA A 45 4.89 0.70 12.85
C ALA A 45 5.89 -0.03 13.78
N LYS A 46 6.31 -1.25 13.40
CA LYS A 46 7.27 -2.05 14.15
C LYS A 46 8.64 -1.36 14.23
N LYS A 47 9.14 -0.81 13.12
CA LYS A 47 10.41 -0.05 13.08
C LYS A 47 10.36 1.21 13.94
N ILE A 48 9.28 1.99 13.85
CA ILE A 48 9.07 3.19 14.69
C ILE A 48 9.17 2.80 16.18
N ASN A 49 8.48 1.73 16.58
CA ASN A 49 8.49 1.25 17.96
C ASN A 49 9.87 0.72 18.40
N PHE A 50 10.49 -0.12 17.57
CA PHE A 50 11.78 -0.76 17.89
C PHE A 50 12.91 0.25 18.07
N TYR A 51 12.93 1.27 17.20
CA TYR A 51 13.93 2.32 17.23
C TYR A 51 13.58 3.47 18.18
N ARG A 52 12.39 3.42 18.81
CA ARG A 52 11.87 4.44 19.73
C ARG A 52 11.86 5.83 19.10
N VAL A 53 11.46 5.89 17.83
CA VAL A 53 11.35 7.15 17.08
C VAL A 53 10.06 7.86 17.50
N ASN A 54 10.12 9.19 17.58
CA ASN A 54 8.93 9.99 17.86
C ASN A 54 7.92 9.81 16.72
N PRO A 55 6.73 9.24 16.99
CA PRO A 55 5.72 9.05 15.95
C PRO A 55 5.19 10.36 15.40
N ASN A 56 5.35 11.49 16.12
CA ASN A 56 4.93 12.81 15.69
C ASN A 56 5.97 13.54 14.82
N ASP A 57 7.01 12.84 14.34
CA ASP A 57 7.89 13.40 13.32
C ASP A 57 7.08 13.77 12.07
N LEU A 58 7.29 14.98 11.56
CA LEU A 58 6.47 15.55 10.50
C LEU A 58 6.54 14.75 9.20
N GLY A 59 7.73 14.24 8.84
CA GLY A 59 7.89 13.44 7.63
C GLY A 59 7.17 12.10 7.77
N ILE A 60 7.33 11.45 8.92
CA ILE A 60 6.66 10.18 9.23
C ILE A 60 5.14 10.36 9.20
N GLN A 61 4.60 11.42 9.81
CA GLN A 61 3.16 11.71 9.82
C GLN A 61 2.62 11.96 8.41
N LYS A 62 3.34 12.72 7.58
CA LYS A 62 2.95 12.96 6.19
C LYS A 62 2.91 11.67 5.37
N MET A 63 3.95 10.85 5.46
CA MET A 63 4.00 9.56 4.77
C MET A 63 2.87 8.64 5.24
N ALA A 64 2.61 8.57 6.55
CA ALA A 64 1.52 7.76 7.10
C ALA A 64 0.14 8.22 6.61
N ASP A 65 -0.09 9.52 6.50
CA ASP A 65 -1.33 10.09 5.94
C ASP A 65 -1.50 9.72 4.45
N LEU A 66 -0.42 9.78 3.65
CA LEU A 66 -0.46 9.35 2.25
C LEU A 66 -0.77 7.85 2.12
N VAL A 67 -0.17 6.99 2.96
CA VAL A 67 -0.51 5.56 3.01
C VAL A 67 -1.99 5.36 3.33
N GLU A 68 -2.54 6.06 4.32
CA GLU A 68 -3.97 5.97 4.66
C GLU A 68 -4.85 6.40 3.48
N GLN A 69 -4.53 7.53 2.85
CA GLN A 69 -5.27 8.02 1.68
C GLN A 69 -5.25 7.02 0.52
N SER A 70 -4.10 6.40 0.22
CA SER A 70 -3.98 5.35 -0.80
C SER A 70 -4.85 4.14 -0.48
N VAL A 71 -4.81 3.65 0.77
CA VAL A 71 -5.64 2.52 1.23
C VAL A 71 -7.14 2.82 1.08
N VAL A 72 -7.57 4.06 1.35
CA VAL A 72 -8.97 4.47 1.15
C VAL A 72 -9.37 4.37 -0.34
N GLN A 73 -8.50 4.76 -1.27
CA GLN A 73 -8.79 4.62 -2.70
C GLN A 73 -8.79 3.15 -3.15
N ILE A 74 -7.84 2.34 -2.68
CA ILE A 74 -7.81 0.90 -2.95
C ILE A 74 -9.10 0.23 -2.46
N LYS A 75 -9.58 0.59 -1.28
CA LYS A 75 -10.87 0.11 -0.77
C LYS A 75 -12.04 0.46 -1.69
N ILE A 76 -12.07 1.66 -2.28
CA ILE A 76 -13.11 2.04 -3.25
C ILE A 76 -13.02 1.13 -4.48
N ALA A 77 -11.83 0.96 -5.04
CA ALA A 77 -11.61 0.17 -6.24
C ALA A 77 -11.95 -1.32 -6.02
N VAL A 78 -11.51 -1.93 -4.92
CA VAL A 78 -11.83 -3.32 -4.55
C VAL A 78 -13.34 -3.53 -4.39
N ASN A 79 -14.06 -2.60 -3.75
CA ASN A 79 -15.51 -2.72 -3.61
C ASN A 79 -16.25 -2.64 -4.95
N GLY A 80 -15.70 -1.89 -5.90
CA GLY A 80 -16.24 -1.78 -7.26
C GLY A 80 -16.17 -3.08 -8.06
N LEU A 81 -15.23 -3.99 -7.74
CA LEU A 81 -15.10 -5.29 -8.41
C LEU A 81 -16.31 -6.21 -8.18
N ARG A 82 -17.15 -5.93 -7.18
CA ARG A 82 -18.31 -6.76 -6.85
C ARG A 82 -19.36 -6.81 -7.97
N ASP A 83 -19.59 -5.68 -8.63
CA ASP A 83 -20.58 -5.59 -9.71
C ASP A 83 -20.06 -4.93 -10.99
N MET A 84 -18.86 -4.33 -10.94
CA MET A 84 -18.20 -3.64 -12.06
C MET A 84 -19.09 -2.59 -12.75
N LYS A 85 -20.10 -2.04 -12.06
CA LYS A 85 -21.04 -1.07 -12.66
C LYS A 85 -20.52 0.36 -12.65
N ASN A 86 -19.66 0.69 -11.67
CA ASN A 86 -19.15 2.04 -11.45
C ASN A 86 -17.68 2.17 -11.90
N LEU A 87 -17.36 1.73 -13.11
CA LEU A 87 -15.99 1.75 -13.65
C LEU A 87 -15.34 3.14 -13.53
N ARG A 88 -16.09 4.21 -13.81
CA ARG A 88 -15.60 5.59 -13.65
C ARG A 88 -15.07 5.87 -12.24
N GLN A 89 -15.80 5.44 -11.21
CA GLN A 89 -15.37 5.65 -9.82
C GLN A 89 -14.12 4.84 -9.49
N MET A 90 -14.01 3.62 -10.02
CA MET A 90 -12.83 2.78 -9.85
C MET A 90 -11.61 3.41 -10.52
N THR A 91 -11.73 3.80 -11.79
CA THR A 91 -10.64 4.48 -12.52
C THR A 91 -10.23 5.79 -11.84
N GLU A 92 -11.18 6.60 -11.38
CA GLU A 92 -10.88 7.82 -10.61
C GLU A 92 -10.14 7.51 -9.29
N ALA A 93 -10.44 6.38 -8.63
CA ALA A 93 -9.72 5.94 -7.43
C ALA A 93 -8.29 5.47 -7.77
N LEU A 94 -8.10 4.72 -8.86
CA LEU A 94 -6.78 4.25 -9.31
C LEU A 94 -5.87 5.42 -9.71
N VAL A 95 -6.39 6.41 -10.43
CA VAL A 95 -5.64 7.64 -10.75
C VAL A 95 -5.20 8.38 -9.49
N LYS A 96 -6.04 8.41 -8.44
CA LYS A 96 -5.67 9.00 -7.16
C LYS A 96 -4.58 8.21 -6.45
N VAL A 97 -4.59 6.87 -6.50
CA VAL A 97 -3.52 6.04 -5.92
C VAL A 97 -2.18 6.41 -6.54
N ASN A 98 -2.08 6.44 -7.88
CA ASN A 98 -0.85 6.84 -8.57
C ASN A 98 -0.45 8.30 -8.21
N SER A 99 -1.41 9.22 -8.13
CA SER A 99 -1.11 10.59 -7.71
C SER A 99 -0.64 10.71 -6.25
N ILE A 100 -1.08 9.82 -5.36
CA ILE A 100 -0.67 9.80 -3.95
C ILE A 100 0.72 9.16 -3.82
N GLU A 101 1.02 8.12 -4.60
CA GLU A 101 2.34 7.50 -4.67
C GLU A 101 3.40 8.52 -5.13
N ASN A 102 3.17 9.25 -6.22
CA ASN A 102 4.08 10.32 -6.65
C ASN A 102 4.29 11.39 -5.57
N GLN A 103 3.25 11.72 -4.79
CA GLN A 103 3.38 12.66 -3.66
C GLN A 103 4.19 12.05 -2.50
N ALA A 104 4.10 10.74 -2.29
CA ALA A 104 4.86 10.03 -1.28
C ALA A 104 6.34 9.98 -1.65
N ASP A 105 6.66 9.78 -2.92
CA ASP A 105 8.01 9.88 -3.47
C ASP A 105 8.61 11.27 -3.26
N ASP A 106 7.87 12.33 -3.59
CA ASP A 106 8.30 13.70 -3.34
C ASP A 106 8.58 13.94 -1.83
N VAL A 107 7.69 13.47 -0.96
CA VAL A 107 7.86 13.62 0.50
C VAL A 107 9.04 12.79 1.00
N PHE A 108 9.26 11.60 0.45
CA PHE A 108 10.40 10.76 0.76
C PHE A 108 11.70 11.47 0.39
N ASP A 109 11.83 11.94 -0.85
CA ASP A 109 13.04 12.62 -1.35
C ASP A 109 13.35 13.87 -0.53
N MET A 110 12.34 14.71 -0.27
CA MET A 110 12.51 15.89 0.59
C MET A 110 12.94 15.53 2.02
N SER A 111 12.41 14.42 2.55
CA SER A 111 12.75 13.95 3.90
C SER A 111 14.18 13.40 3.96
N ILE A 112 14.62 12.72 2.91
CA ILE A 112 16.00 12.24 2.77
C ILE A 112 16.96 13.41 2.61
N GLU A 113 16.68 14.36 1.71
CA GLU A 113 17.51 15.56 1.51
C GLU A 113 17.73 16.30 2.84
N ARG A 114 16.64 16.54 3.57
CA ARG A 114 16.68 17.19 4.88
C ARG A 114 17.50 16.39 5.90
N LEU A 115 17.35 15.07 5.93
CA LEU A 115 18.06 14.20 6.86
C LEU A 115 19.59 14.26 6.66
N PHE A 116 20.04 14.42 5.41
CA PHE A 116 21.46 14.58 5.08
C PHE A 116 21.99 16.01 5.24
N ALA A 117 21.11 17.02 5.17
CA ALA A 117 21.50 18.43 5.36
C ALA A 117 21.66 18.82 6.85
N GLU A 118 20.95 18.15 7.75
CA GLU A 118 21.04 18.35 9.20
C GLU A 118 22.23 17.59 9.82
N ASP A 119 22.82 18.13 10.89
CA ASP A 119 23.95 17.51 11.63
C ASP A 119 23.46 16.35 12.53
N ASN A 120 22.93 15.31 11.88
CA ASN A 120 22.42 14.11 12.53
C ASN A 120 23.56 13.14 12.87
N SER A 121 23.42 12.42 13.98
CA SER A 121 24.28 11.26 14.22
C SER A 121 24.05 10.19 13.14
N ALA A 122 25.10 9.45 12.75
CA ALA A 122 24.96 8.36 11.77
C ALA A 122 23.89 7.33 12.16
N LYS A 123 23.71 7.08 13.47
CA LYS A 123 22.67 6.20 14.00
C LYS A 123 21.26 6.74 13.68
N GLU A 124 21.02 8.02 13.91
CA GLU A 124 19.73 8.65 13.64
C GLU A 124 19.41 8.68 12.14
N LEU A 125 20.41 8.98 11.31
CA LEU A 125 20.28 8.95 9.86
C LEU A 125 19.85 7.57 9.35
N ILE A 126 20.52 6.50 9.80
CA ILE A 126 20.16 5.12 9.40
C ILE A 126 18.73 4.78 9.84
N ILE A 127 18.37 5.08 11.08
CA ILE A 127 17.05 4.77 11.65
C ILE A 127 15.93 5.49 10.88
N LYS A 128 16.06 6.80 10.67
CA LYS A 128 15.03 7.60 9.98
C LYS A 128 14.91 7.20 8.52
N ARG A 129 16.04 7.02 7.82
CA ARG A 129 16.04 6.54 6.43
C ARG A 129 15.33 5.20 6.29
N GLU A 130 15.58 4.26 7.19
CA GLU A 130 14.90 2.95 7.16
C GLU A 130 13.38 3.05 7.35
N ILE A 131 12.90 4.01 8.16
CA ILE A 131 11.48 4.23 8.37
C ILE A 131 10.84 4.91 7.15
N TYR A 132 11.51 5.90 6.57
CA TYR A 132 11.04 6.54 5.35
C TYR A 132 10.93 5.55 4.20
N GLN A 133 11.93 4.68 4.02
CA GLN A 133 11.90 3.68 2.95
C GLN A 133 10.72 2.72 3.10
N VAL A 134 10.48 2.18 4.31
CA VAL A 134 9.39 1.20 4.48
C VAL A 134 8.00 1.84 4.33
N LEU A 135 7.86 3.13 4.63
CA LEU A 135 6.62 3.88 4.42
C LEU A 135 6.38 4.18 2.94
N GLU A 136 7.43 4.56 2.21
CA GLU A 136 7.38 4.72 0.74
C GLU A 136 7.05 3.38 0.06
N THR A 137 7.65 2.28 0.52
CA THR A 137 7.31 0.96 -0.03
C THR A 137 5.84 0.58 0.26
N ALA A 138 5.24 1.08 1.35
CA ALA A 138 3.82 0.87 1.60
C ALA A 138 2.93 1.63 0.60
N THR A 139 3.34 2.81 0.13
CA THR A 139 2.63 3.54 -0.93
C THR A 139 2.81 2.88 -2.30
N ASP A 140 4.02 2.42 -2.62
CA ASP A 140 4.32 1.61 -3.81
C ASP A 140 3.44 0.34 -3.86
N LYS A 141 3.29 -0.39 -2.75
CA LYS A 141 2.39 -1.57 -2.70
C LYS A 141 0.92 -1.22 -2.89
N CYS A 142 0.51 0.01 -2.55
CA CYS A 142 -0.83 0.47 -2.91
C CYS A 142 -0.96 0.64 -4.42
N GLU A 143 0.05 1.21 -5.09
CA GLU A 143 0.07 1.32 -6.55
C GLU A 143 0.04 -0.07 -7.21
N ASP A 144 0.86 -1.01 -6.76
CA ASP A 144 0.87 -2.40 -7.24
C ASP A 144 -0.52 -3.04 -7.17
N ALA A 145 -1.21 -2.90 -6.03
CA ALA A 145 -2.59 -3.38 -5.89
C ALA A 145 -3.53 -2.66 -6.86
N GLY A 146 -3.33 -1.36 -7.10
CA GLY A 146 -4.04 -0.59 -8.11
C GLY A 146 -3.85 -1.14 -9.52
N ASN A 147 -2.61 -1.47 -9.89
CA ASN A 147 -2.26 -2.06 -11.19
C ASN A 147 -2.91 -3.43 -11.40
N VAL A 148 -2.99 -4.25 -10.34
CA VAL A 148 -3.74 -5.52 -10.39
C VAL A 148 -5.23 -5.27 -10.64
N ILE A 149 -5.84 -4.31 -9.94
CA ILE A 149 -7.26 -3.96 -10.13
C ILE A 149 -7.50 -3.41 -11.55
N GLU A 150 -6.60 -2.58 -12.07
CA GLU A 150 -6.70 -2.07 -13.44
C GLU A 150 -6.65 -3.21 -14.47
N SER A 151 -5.73 -4.16 -14.29
CA SER A 151 -5.64 -5.35 -15.16
C SER A 151 -6.96 -6.14 -15.17
N ILE A 152 -7.59 -6.31 -13.99
CA ILE A 152 -8.90 -6.95 -13.87
C ILE A 152 -9.95 -6.14 -14.63
N ILE A 153 -10.02 -4.82 -14.45
CA ILE A 153 -10.99 -3.98 -15.16
C ILE A 153 -10.83 -4.14 -16.68
N VAL A 154 -9.61 -4.10 -17.20
CA VAL A 154 -9.34 -4.22 -18.64
C VAL A 154 -9.76 -5.58 -19.20
N LYS A 155 -9.63 -6.66 -18.44
CA LYS A 155 -10.04 -8.02 -18.86
C LYS A 155 -11.56 -8.20 -18.91
N TYR A 156 -12.31 -7.45 -18.10
CA TYR A 156 -13.75 -7.65 -17.87
C TYR A 156 -14.63 -6.47 -18.32
N ALA A 157 -14.05 -5.41 -18.88
CA ALA A 157 -14.76 -4.31 -19.55
C ALA A 157 -15.21 -4.69 -20.97
#